data_AF-A0A2E8VAV1-F1
#
_entry.id   AF-A0A2E8VAV1-F1
#
_cell.length_a   1.000
_cell.length_b   1.000
_cell.length_c   1.000
_cell.angle_alpha   90.00
_cell.angle_beta   90.00
_cell.angle_gamma   90.00
#
_symmetry.space_group_name_H-M   'P 1'
#
loop_
_entity.id
_entity.type
_entity.pdbx_description
1 polymer ?
#
loop_
_entity_poly.entity_id
_entity_poly.type
_entity_poly.pdbx_seq_one_letter_code
_entity_poly.pdbx_strand_id
1 'polypeptide(L)'
;MKKYIIILVGFLTLSSCGADQATVDKMTNEMCEALSGVDTSDLSSLMDAAIAMMDVTSKEDEYSSVTQAQMESSMKEKCPDSWKVFEEILAMGE
;
A
#
# COMPACT_ATOMS: atom_id res chain seq x y z
N MET A 1 42.94 1.74 8.14
CA MET A 1 41.63 1.37 7.56
C MET A 1 40.58 1.54 8.64
N LYS A 2 39.66 2.48 8.46
CA LYS A 2 38.76 3.01 9.51
C LYS A 2 37.65 1.99 9.81
N LYS A 3 37.48 1.71 11.11
CA LYS A 3 36.42 0.88 11.67
C LYS A 3 35.10 1.64 11.54
N TYR A 4 34.17 1.13 10.74
CA TYR A 4 32.81 1.67 10.69
C TYR A 4 32.00 1.04 11.82
N ILE A 5 31.83 1.85 12.85
CA ILE A 5 30.90 1.64 13.95
C ILE A 5 29.48 1.72 13.38
N ILE A 6 28.78 0.59 13.38
CA ILE A 6 27.35 0.51 13.05
C ILE A 6 26.60 0.95 14.32
N ILE A 7 26.14 2.20 14.34
CA ILE A 7 25.30 2.78 15.40
C ILE A 7 23.86 2.88 14.88
N LEU A 8 22.98 2.12 15.55
CA LEU A 8 21.61 2.46 15.97
C LEU A 8 20.65 3.13 14.98
N VAL A 9 19.61 2.39 14.57
CA VAL A 9 18.20 2.75 14.81
C VAL A 9 17.46 1.42 15.03
N GLY A 10 17.19 1.02 16.26
CA GLY A 10 15.87 1.31 16.83
C GLY A 10 14.81 0.32 16.36
N PHE A 11 15.03 -1.00 16.51
CA PHE A 11 13.92 -1.96 16.44
C PHE A 11 13.20 -1.99 17.79
N LEU A 12 12.57 -0.86 18.09
CA LEU A 12 11.59 -0.72 19.16
C LEU A 12 10.44 -1.67 18.84
N THR A 13 10.37 -2.77 19.58
CA THR A 13 9.14 -3.21 20.25
C THR A 13 7.82 -2.89 19.53
N LEU A 14 7.48 -3.63 18.47
CA LEU A 14 6.09 -3.76 18.01
C LEU A 14 5.55 -5.14 18.38
N SER A 15 5.44 -5.38 19.69
CA SER A 15 4.44 -6.27 20.23
C SER A 15 3.07 -5.58 20.16
N SER A 16 2.59 -5.33 18.93
CA SER A 16 1.34 -4.64 18.63
C SER A 16 0.48 -5.52 17.71
N CYS A 17 -0.78 -5.71 18.09
CA CYS A 17 -1.84 -6.31 17.27
C CYS A 17 -1.98 -5.59 15.92
N GLY A 18 -1.28 -6.05 14.89
CA GLY A 18 -1.42 -5.58 13.51
C GLY A 18 -0.91 -6.64 12.54
N ALA A 19 -1.27 -6.53 11.27
CA ALA A 19 -0.75 -7.41 10.23
C ALA A 19 0.78 -7.48 10.28
N ASP A 20 1.32 -8.68 10.07
CA ASP A 20 2.75 -8.85 9.87
C ASP A 20 3.20 -8.15 8.58
N GLN A 21 4.49 -7.81 8.50
CA GLN A 21 5.02 -7.07 7.37
C GLN A 21 4.86 -7.82 6.03
N ALA A 22 4.88 -9.16 6.03
CA ALA A 22 4.71 -9.91 4.79
C ALA A 22 3.27 -9.80 4.26
N THR A 23 2.28 -9.79 5.15
CA THR A 23 0.87 -9.54 4.81
C THR A 23 0.67 -8.12 4.29
N VAL A 24 1.24 -7.10 4.96
CA VAL A 24 1.22 -5.71 4.48
C VAL A 24 1.87 -5.60 3.10
N ASP A 25 3.03 -6.20 2.93
CA ASP A 25 3.78 -6.18 1.68
C ASP A 25 3.02 -6.85 0.54
N LYS A 26 2.34 -7.96 0.82
CA LYS A 26 1.51 -8.68 -0.16
C LYS A 26 0.35 -7.81 -0.61
N MET A 27 -0.42 -7.27 0.32
CA MET A 27 -1.54 -6.38 0.00
C MET A 27 -1.06 -5.16 -0.81
N THR A 28 0.04 -4.55 -0.40
CA THR A 28 0.65 -3.44 -1.14
C THR A 28 0.99 -3.83 -2.56
N ASN A 29 1.65 -4.96 -2.78
CA ASN A 29 2.03 -5.38 -4.14
C ASN A 29 0.79 -5.57 -5.03
N GLU A 30 -0.26 -6.23 -4.51
CA GLU A 30 -1.52 -6.40 -5.26
C GLU A 30 -2.20 -5.06 -5.56
N MET A 31 -2.20 -4.11 -4.62
CA MET A 31 -2.69 -2.74 -4.85
C MET A 31 -1.85 -2.00 -5.89
N CYS A 32 -0.52 -2.13 -5.83
CA CYS A 32 0.38 -1.50 -6.79
C CYS A 32 0.13 -2.02 -8.21
N GLU A 33 -0.07 -3.33 -8.35
CA GLU A 33 -0.39 -3.99 -9.62
C GLU A 33 -1.76 -3.57 -10.14
N ALA A 34 -2.79 -3.53 -9.29
CA ALA A 34 -4.13 -3.09 -9.63
C ALA A 34 -4.18 -1.67 -10.20
N LEU A 35 -3.27 -0.80 -9.73
CA LEU A 35 -3.19 0.60 -10.12
C LEU A 35 -2.09 0.89 -11.14
N SER A 36 -1.35 -0.13 -11.56
CA SER A 36 -0.25 0.03 -12.51
C SER A 36 -0.78 0.36 -13.90
N GLY A 37 -0.34 1.49 -14.46
CA GLY A 37 -0.69 1.88 -15.82
C GLY A 37 -2.13 2.40 -15.99
N VAL A 38 -2.82 2.74 -14.89
CA VAL A 38 -4.13 3.39 -14.93
C VAL A 38 -4.01 4.78 -15.57
N ASP A 39 -4.87 5.06 -16.54
CA ASP A 39 -4.98 6.37 -17.15
C ASP A 39 -5.96 7.24 -16.35
N THR A 40 -5.43 8.20 -15.61
CA THR A 40 -6.27 9.07 -14.76
C THR A 40 -7.02 10.16 -15.51
N SER A 41 -6.84 10.24 -16.84
CA SER A 41 -7.67 11.07 -17.70
C SER A 41 -8.91 10.34 -18.23
N ASP A 42 -8.96 9.01 -18.10
CA ASP A 42 -10.08 8.17 -18.52
C ASP A 42 -10.90 7.70 -17.31
N LEU A 43 -12.16 8.13 -17.28
CA LEU A 43 -13.11 7.74 -16.24
C LEU A 43 -13.32 6.22 -16.17
N SER A 44 -13.29 5.52 -17.32
CA SER A 44 -13.44 4.05 -17.33
C SER A 44 -12.24 3.39 -16.67
N SER A 45 -11.03 3.84 -16.99
CA SER A 45 -9.81 3.32 -16.37
C SER A 45 -9.77 3.56 -14.86
N LEU A 46 -10.26 4.72 -14.38
CA LEU A 46 -10.37 5.02 -12.96
C LEU A 46 -11.42 4.17 -12.24
N MET A 47 -12.56 3.90 -12.88
CA MET A 47 -13.57 2.99 -12.35
C MET A 47 -13.05 1.55 -12.26
N ASP A 48 -12.38 1.06 -13.31
CA ASP A 48 -11.77 -0.28 -13.31
C ASP A 48 -10.72 -0.41 -12.21
N ALA A 49 -9.92 0.64 -12.00
CA ALA A 49 -8.94 0.73 -10.91
C ALA A 49 -9.61 0.70 -9.52
N ALA A 50 -10.72 1.43 -9.33
CA ALA A 50 -11.48 1.42 -8.09
C ALA A 50 -12.10 0.03 -7.79
N ILE A 51 -12.59 -0.66 -8.82
CA ILE A 51 -13.08 -2.04 -8.70
C ILE A 51 -11.93 -2.97 -8.30
N ALA A 52 -10.76 -2.87 -8.95
CA ALA A 52 -9.61 -3.70 -8.62
C ALA A 52 -9.10 -3.45 -7.19
N MET A 53 -9.10 -2.20 -6.72
CA MET A 53 -8.82 -1.87 -5.31
C MET A 53 -9.83 -2.51 -4.36
N MET A 54 -11.11 -2.47 -4.71
CA MET A 54 -12.17 -3.11 -3.93
C MET A 54 -11.97 -4.62 -3.86
N ASP A 55 -11.59 -5.26 -4.97
CA ASP A 55 -11.28 -6.69 -5.02
C ASP A 55 -10.12 -7.06 -4.09
N VAL A 56 -9.03 -6.27 -4.06
CA VAL A 56 -7.91 -6.50 -3.13
C VAL A 56 -8.37 -6.34 -1.68
N THR A 57 -9.02 -5.22 -1.36
CA THR A 57 -9.47 -4.92 0.02
C THR A 57 -10.57 -5.85 0.53
N SER A 58 -11.35 -6.46 -0.36
CA SER A 58 -12.40 -7.43 -0.02
C SER A 58 -11.90 -8.80 0.44
N LYS A 59 -10.60 -9.08 0.29
CA LYS A 59 -9.97 -10.32 0.77
C LYS A 59 -9.77 -10.28 2.29
N GLU A 60 -10.87 -10.20 3.03
CA GLU A 60 -10.86 -10.05 4.50
C GLU A 60 -10.08 -11.17 5.20
N ASP A 61 -10.18 -12.41 4.71
CA ASP A 61 -9.43 -13.57 5.22
C ASP A 61 -7.91 -13.38 5.15
N GLU A 62 -7.42 -12.55 4.21
CA GLU A 62 -6.00 -12.28 3.99
C GLU A 62 -5.55 -10.97 4.62
N TYR A 63 -6.39 -9.92 4.56
CA TYR A 63 -5.97 -8.53 4.83
C TYR A 63 -6.75 -7.83 5.94
N SER A 64 -7.67 -8.50 6.65
CA SER A 64 -8.44 -7.90 7.76
C SER A 64 -7.60 -7.28 8.88
N SER A 65 -6.33 -7.67 9.00
CA SER A 65 -5.40 -7.13 10.00
C SER A 65 -4.53 -5.98 9.48
N VAL A 66 -4.57 -5.67 8.18
CA VAL A 66 -3.80 -4.58 7.57
C VAL A 66 -4.55 -3.27 7.79
N THR A 67 -3.90 -2.33 8.46
CA THR A 67 -4.47 -0.99 8.64
C THR A 67 -4.23 -0.11 7.41
N GLN A 68 -5.10 0.87 7.19
CA GLN A 68 -4.93 1.88 6.13
C GLN A 68 -3.57 2.58 6.23
N ALA A 69 -3.10 2.90 7.45
CA ALA A 69 -1.82 3.56 7.67
C ALA A 69 -0.61 2.68 7.26
N GLN A 70 -0.67 1.37 7.50
CA GLN A 70 0.35 0.43 7.06
C GLN A 70 0.37 0.30 5.53
N MET A 71 -0.80 0.20 4.91
CA MET A 71 -0.95 0.15 3.47
C MET A 71 -0.43 1.44 2.81
N GLU A 72 -0.84 2.61 3.30
CA GLU A 72 -0.39 3.92 2.83
C GLU A 72 1.13 4.05 2.90
N SER A 73 1.72 3.77 4.07
CA SER A 73 3.17 3.88 4.25
C SER A 73 3.92 2.96 3.27
N SER A 74 3.44 1.72 3.12
CA SER A 74 4.06 0.72 2.26
C SER A 74 3.91 1.06 0.77
N MET A 75 2.73 1.54 0.33
CA MET A 75 2.50 1.98 -1.05
C MET A 75 3.32 3.21 -1.41
N LYS A 76 3.38 4.21 -0.54
CA LYS A 76 4.22 5.41 -0.75
C LYS A 76 5.70 5.05 -0.93
N GLU A 77 6.17 4.01 -0.24
CA GLU A 77 7.55 3.53 -0.36
C GLU A 77 7.77 2.69 -1.63
N LYS A 78 6.87 1.75 -1.94
CA LYS A 78 7.06 0.75 -3.01
C LYS A 78 6.58 1.20 -4.39
N CYS A 79 5.44 1.88 -4.45
CA CYS A 79 4.80 2.27 -5.71
C CYS A 79 4.18 3.68 -5.60
N PRO A 80 5.01 4.73 -5.46
CA PRO A 80 4.53 6.10 -5.24
C PRO A 80 3.66 6.64 -6.37
N ASP A 81 3.80 6.14 -7.61
CA ASP A 81 2.94 6.55 -8.72
C ASP A 81 1.55 5.91 -8.64
N SER A 82 1.47 4.61 -8.31
CA SER A 82 0.20 3.94 -8.01
C SER A 82 -0.50 4.55 -6.80
N TRP A 83 0.25 5.02 -5.80
CA TRP A 83 -0.32 5.76 -4.67
C TRP A 83 -0.99 7.08 -5.09
N LYS A 84 -0.42 7.83 -6.05
CA LYS A 84 -1.08 9.04 -6.57
C LYS A 84 -2.40 8.71 -7.27
N VAL A 85 -2.44 7.62 -8.05
CA VAL A 85 -3.68 7.14 -8.68
C VAL A 85 -4.74 6.82 -7.62
N PHE A 86 -4.33 6.14 -6.54
CA PHE A 86 -5.21 5.87 -5.39
C PHE A 86 -5.78 7.15 -4.78
N GLU A 87 -4.94 8.18 -4.56
CA GLU A 87 -5.38 9.49 -4.05
C GLU A 87 -6.37 10.18 -5.00
N GLU A 88 -6.14 10.10 -6.32
CA GLU A 88 -7.04 10.66 -7.33
C GLU A 88 -8.40 9.95 -7.32
N ILE A 89 -8.42 8.61 -7.22
CA ILE A 89 -9.66 7.83 -7.10
C ILE A 89 -10.43 8.21 -5.82
N LEU A 90 -9.75 8.36 -4.68
CA LEU A 90 -10.40 8.77 -3.44
C LEU A 90 -11.02 10.17 -3.55
N ALA A 91 -10.30 11.11 -4.17
CA ALA A 91 -10.77 12.48 -4.36
C ALA A 91 -12.00 12.59 -5.29
N MET A 92 -12.29 11.58 -6.11
CA MET A 92 -13.51 11.53 -6.94
C MET A 92 -14.74 11.02 -6.19
N GLY A 93 -14.54 10.30 -5.08
CA GLY A 93 -15.61 9.76 -4.26
C GLY A 93 -16.14 10.75 -3.21
N GLU A 94 -15.41 11.84 -2.96
CA GLU A 94 -15.80 12.98 -2.10
C GLU A 94 -16.58 14.05 -2.88
#